data_AF-A0A920M460-F1
#
_entry.id   AF-A0A920M460-F1
#
_cell.length_a   1.000
_cell.length_b   1.000
_cell.length_c   1.000
_cell.angle_alpha   90.00
_cell.angle_beta   90.00
_cell.angle_gamma   90.00
#
_symmetry.space_group_name_H-M   'P 1'
#
loop_
_entity.id
_entity.type
_entity.pdbx_description
1 polymer ?
#
loop_
_entity_poly.entity_id
_entity_poly.type
_entity_poly.pdbx_seq_one_letter_code
_entity_poly.pdbx_strand_id
1 'polypeptide(L)'
;MPNGLLFNEDQSILYVAQSDYRADRERELRSYKVNEDNSLSEMKVLHDFGPHRGNRWHDLAKDPSNQEIYIVAATGWEISGPKGNITIFDKNGKVIERHETPCERPTNCTIIDKKIYVTSIEGHLLVAETDLEAYFLYPN
;
A
#
# COMPACT_ATOMS: atom_id res chain seq x y z
N MET A 1 -13.90 -4.09 -4.22
CA MET A 1 -13.19 -4.60 -5.42
C MET A 1 -11.70 -4.68 -5.13
N PRO A 2 -11.00 -5.78 -5.45
CA PRO A 2 -9.56 -5.86 -5.30
C PRO A 2 -8.87 -4.91 -6.28
N ASN A 3 -7.75 -4.31 -5.85
CA ASN A 3 -6.98 -3.36 -6.66
C ASN A 3 -5.49 -3.72 -6.66
N GLY A 4 -4.69 -3.11 -5.76
CA GLY A 4 -3.27 -3.40 -5.61
C GLY A 4 -2.99 -4.79 -5.05
N LEU A 5 -2.00 -5.44 -5.64
CA LEU A 5 -1.48 -6.76 -5.24
C LEU A 5 0.02 -6.62 -4.97
N LEU A 6 0.50 -7.25 -3.90
CA LEU A 6 1.90 -7.19 -3.50
C LEU A 6 2.26 -8.46 -2.76
N PHE A 7 3.32 -9.15 -3.17
CA PHE A 7 3.86 -10.26 -2.39
C PHE A 7 4.81 -9.74 -1.32
N ASN A 8 4.94 -10.48 -0.22
CA ASN A 8 6.08 -10.31 0.67
C ASN A 8 7.37 -10.85 0.03
N GLU A 9 8.50 -10.70 0.72
CA GLU A 9 9.86 -10.93 0.21
C GLU A 9 10.09 -12.35 -0.30
N ASP A 10 9.57 -13.36 0.40
CA ASP A 10 9.67 -14.78 0.04
C ASP A 10 8.44 -15.31 -0.70
N GLN A 11 7.51 -14.41 -1.07
CA GLN A 11 6.27 -14.71 -1.78
C GLN A 11 5.32 -15.69 -1.08
N SER A 12 5.50 -15.92 0.23
CA SER A 12 4.59 -16.76 1.03
C SER A 12 3.29 -16.06 1.44
N ILE A 13 3.23 -14.73 1.32
CA ILE A 13 2.06 -13.89 1.62
C ILE A 13 1.76 -12.98 0.44
N LEU A 14 0.48 -12.95 0.04
CA LEU A 14 -0.08 -11.97 -0.88
C LEU A 14 -0.87 -10.92 -0.11
N TYR A 15 -0.43 -9.67 -0.17
CA TYR A 15 -1.18 -8.50 0.28
C TYR A 15 -2.11 -8.00 -0.81
N VAL A 16 -3.35 -7.68 -0.44
CA VAL A 16 -4.40 -7.22 -1.35
C VAL A 16 -5.04 -5.95 -0.81
N ALA A 17 -5.11 -4.93 -1.67
CA ALA A 17 -5.95 -3.76 -1.43
C ALA A 17 -7.40 -4.13 -1.83
N GLN A 18 -8.29 -4.25 -0.85
CA GLN A 18 -9.73 -4.33 -1.09
C GLN A 18 -10.28 -2.91 -1.02
N SER A 19 -10.64 -2.33 -2.17
CA SER A 19 -10.73 -0.87 -2.34
C SER A 19 -12.05 -0.45 -2.98
N ASP A 20 -13.18 -0.90 -2.44
CA ASP A 20 -14.47 -0.54 -3.02
C ASP A 20 -14.78 0.95 -2.91
N TYR A 21 -15.52 1.48 -3.89
CA TYR A 21 -15.94 2.89 -3.90
C TYR A 21 -17.17 3.12 -3.03
N ARG A 22 -17.99 2.09 -2.78
CA ARG A 22 -19.24 2.27 -2.06
C ARG A 22 -19.02 2.19 -0.56
N ALA A 23 -19.57 3.14 0.20
CA ALA A 23 -19.48 3.20 1.66
C ALA A 23 -19.95 1.92 2.38
N ASP A 24 -20.88 1.16 1.78
CA ASP A 24 -21.44 -0.09 2.30
C ASP A 24 -20.63 -1.35 1.95
N ARG A 25 -19.46 -1.19 1.33
CA ARG A 25 -18.55 -2.27 0.95
C ARG A 25 -17.21 -2.16 1.69
N GLU A 26 -16.55 -3.30 1.79
CA GLU A 26 -15.28 -3.49 2.47
C GLU A 26 -14.17 -2.60 1.88
N ARG A 27 -13.38 -2.01 2.78
CA ARG A 27 -12.21 -1.19 2.47
C ARG A 27 -11.09 -1.59 3.41
N GLU A 28 -10.25 -2.50 2.94
CA GLU A 28 -9.37 -3.28 3.80
C GLU A 28 -8.01 -3.52 3.14
N LEU A 29 -6.96 -3.50 3.95
CA LEU A 29 -5.71 -4.18 3.62
C LEU A 29 -5.84 -5.62 4.11
N ARG A 30 -5.73 -6.57 3.17
CA ARG A 30 -5.81 -8.00 3.46
C ARG A 30 -4.48 -8.68 3.19
N SER A 31 -4.28 -9.80 3.87
CA SER A 31 -3.24 -10.78 3.52
C SER A 31 -3.86 -12.14 3.25
N TYR A 32 -3.25 -12.88 2.33
CA TYR A 32 -3.55 -14.27 2.03
C TYR A 32 -2.25 -15.06 2.11
N LYS A 33 -2.30 -16.25 2.69
CA LYS A 33 -1.19 -17.19 2.59
C LYS A 33 -1.16 -17.78 1.17
N VAL A 34 0.03 -17.85 0.59
CA VAL A 34 0.29 -18.51 -0.69
C VAL A 34 0.71 -19.95 -0.38
N ASN A 35 -0.07 -20.91 -0.86
CA ASN A 35 0.20 -22.33 -0.66
C ASN A 35 1.23 -22.84 -1.69
N GLU A 36 1.79 -24.03 -1.46
CA GLU A 36 2.78 -24.64 -2.39
C GLU A 36 2.22 -24.88 -3.81
N ASP A 37 0.90 -25.05 -3.94
CA ASP A 37 0.20 -25.18 -5.23
C ASP A 37 -0.19 -23.82 -5.85
N ASN A 38 0.29 -22.71 -5.28
CA ASN A 38 -0.05 -21.31 -5.59
C ASN A 38 -1.50 -20.92 -5.35
N SER A 39 -2.31 -21.76 -4.68
CA SER A 39 -3.62 -21.34 -4.20
C SER A 39 -3.51 -20.40 -3.01
N LEU A 40 -4.55 -19.59 -2.79
CA LEU A 40 -4.60 -18.64 -1.68
C LEU A 40 -5.46 -19.18 -0.53
N SER A 41 -4.96 -19.06 0.70
CA SER A 41 -5.65 -19.47 1.92
C SER A 41 -5.52 -18.43 3.04
N GLU A 42 -6.12 -18.70 4.20
CA GLU A 42 -5.96 -17.93 5.45
C GLU A 42 -6.11 -16.40 5.27
N MET A 43 -7.20 -15.97 4.64
CA MET A 43 -7.49 -14.54 4.49
C MET A 43 -7.57 -13.86 5.87
N LYS A 44 -6.79 -12.78 6.05
CA LYS A 44 -6.79 -11.94 7.25
C LYS A 44 -6.97 -10.48 6.86
N VAL A 45 -7.78 -9.76 7.63
CA VAL A 45 -7.87 -8.29 7.58
C VAL A 45 -6.74 -7.74 8.44
N LEU A 46 -5.77 -7.08 7.81
CA LEU A 46 -4.64 -6.44 8.49
C LEU A 46 -4.99 -5.00 8.91
N HIS A 47 -5.75 -4.29 8.07
CA HIS A 47 -6.22 -2.94 8.37
C HIS A 47 -7.61 -2.73 7.79
N ASP A 48 -8.53 -2.19 8.60
CA ASP A 48 -9.85 -1.75 8.15
C ASP A 48 -9.87 -0.22 8.10
N PHE A 49 -10.15 0.33 6.92
CA PHE A 49 -10.21 1.78 6.70
C PHE A 49 -11.57 2.37 7.11
N GLY A 50 -12.51 1.54 7.58
CA GLY A 50 -13.82 1.92 8.06
C GLY A 50 -14.65 2.62 6.97
N PRO A 51 -15.32 3.76 7.26
CA PRO A 51 -16.11 4.48 6.26
C PRO A 51 -15.25 5.24 5.24
N HIS A 52 -13.95 5.37 5.50
CA HIS A 52 -13.03 6.18 4.70
C HIS A 52 -12.42 5.35 3.57
N ARG A 53 -11.94 6.01 2.52
CA ARG A 53 -11.39 5.33 1.36
C ARG A 53 -10.13 4.55 1.70
N GLY A 54 -10.10 3.30 1.24
CA GLY A 54 -8.98 2.37 1.44
C GLY A 54 -7.76 2.67 0.57
N ASN A 55 -6.73 1.87 0.79
CA ASN A 55 -5.54 1.71 -0.06
C ASN A 55 -5.90 1.34 -1.51
N ARG A 56 -5.06 1.71 -2.47
CA ARG A 56 -5.24 1.38 -3.90
C ARG A 56 -4.10 0.55 -4.47
N TRP A 57 -2.86 0.86 -4.11
CA TRP A 57 -1.64 0.18 -4.54
C TRP A 57 -0.65 0.09 -3.39
N HIS A 58 0.29 -0.84 -3.48
CA HIS A 58 1.35 -1.03 -2.50
C HIS A 58 2.71 -1.21 -3.18
N ASP A 59 3.75 -0.68 -2.56
CA ASP A 59 5.13 -1.07 -2.78
C ASP A 59 5.69 -1.71 -1.50
N LEU A 60 6.72 -2.55 -1.63
CA LEU A 60 7.50 -3.02 -0.49
C LEU A 60 8.75 -2.16 -0.35
N ALA A 61 9.00 -1.70 0.86
CA ALA A 61 10.17 -0.89 1.14
C ALA A 61 10.87 -1.35 2.41
N LYS A 62 12.20 -1.34 2.37
CA LYS A 62 13.06 -1.61 3.50
C LYS A 62 13.52 -0.31 4.12
N ASP A 63 13.47 -0.23 5.44
CA ASP A 63 14.12 0.85 6.17
C ASP A 63 15.57 0.43 6.52
N PRO A 64 16.59 1.11 5.96
CA PRO A 64 17.98 0.75 6.21
C PRO A 64 18.42 0.99 7.66
N SER A 65 17.71 1.82 8.42
CA SER A 65 18.07 2.15 9.81
C SER A 65 17.79 1.03 10.80
N ASN A 66 16.75 0.22 10.55
CA ASN A 66 16.30 -0.86 11.43
C ASN A 66 16.16 -2.22 10.71
N GLN A 67 16.34 -2.25 9.39
CA GLN A 67 16.23 -3.43 8.52
C GLN A 67 14.82 -4.02 8.43
N GLU A 68 13.80 -3.33 8.91
CA GLU A 68 12.39 -3.74 8.81
C GLU A 68 11.84 -3.51 7.40
N ILE A 69 10.78 -4.25 7.08
CA ILE A 69 10.10 -4.21 5.80
C ILE A 69 8.68 -3.68 6.00
N TYR A 70 8.34 -2.69 5.19
CA TYR A 70 7.09 -1.96 5.26
C TYR A 70 6.31 -2.05 3.96
N ILE A 71 5.00 -1.99 4.10
CA ILE A 71 4.05 -1.84 2.99
C ILE A 71 3.79 -0.34 2.84
N VAL A 72 4.19 0.24 1.70
CA VAL A 72 4.00 1.66 1.38
C VAL A 72 2.83 1.79 0.43
N ALA A 73 1.82 2.58 0.79
CA ALA A 73 0.55 2.58 0.07
C ALA A 73 0.04 3.98 -0.27
N ALA A 74 -0.47 4.15 -1.50
CA ALA A 74 -1.35 5.27 -1.83
C ALA A 74 -2.74 5.04 -1.20
N THR A 75 -3.18 5.98 -0.37
CA THR A 75 -4.39 5.86 0.46
C THR A 75 -5.21 7.15 0.44
N GLY A 76 -6.50 7.02 0.78
CA GLY A 76 -7.38 8.17 1.02
C GLY A 76 -7.89 8.88 -0.24
N TRP A 77 -8.62 9.98 -0.01
CA TRP A 77 -9.27 10.82 -1.03
C TRP A 77 -9.80 12.11 -0.41
N GLU A 78 -10.20 13.06 -1.25
CA GLU A 78 -10.62 14.41 -0.88
C GLU A 78 -11.97 14.50 -0.13
N ILE A 79 -12.81 13.47 -0.20
CA ILE A 79 -14.20 13.52 0.31
C ILE A 79 -14.31 13.09 1.78
N SER A 80 -13.42 12.24 2.28
CA SER A 80 -13.54 11.68 3.64
C SER A 80 -12.24 11.08 4.16
N GLY A 81 -12.07 11.04 5.48
CA GLY A 81 -10.88 10.46 6.13
C GLY A 81 -9.70 11.42 6.10
N PRO A 82 -8.44 10.93 6.10
CA PRO A 82 -7.26 11.76 6.28
C PRO A 82 -6.83 12.55 5.02
N LYS A 83 -7.67 12.66 3.99
CA LYS A 83 -7.34 13.13 2.63
C LYS A 83 -6.40 12.17 1.88
N GLY A 84 -5.88 12.58 0.72
CA GLY A 84 -4.86 11.84 -0.03
C GLY A 84 -3.55 11.72 0.75
N ASN A 85 -3.07 10.49 0.96
CA ASN A 85 -1.85 10.22 1.71
C ASN A 85 -1.04 9.08 1.11
N ILE A 86 0.26 9.10 1.39
CA ILE A 86 1.09 7.89 1.45
C ILE A 86 1.07 7.38 2.89
N THR A 87 0.61 6.14 3.09
CA THR A 87 0.60 5.48 4.40
C THR A 87 1.62 4.35 4.42
N ILE A 88 2.39 4.26 5.50
CA ILE A 88 3.37 3.21 5.74
C ILE A 88 2.80 2.26 6.78
N PHE A 89 2.70 0.97 6.44
CA PHE A 89 2.24 -0.09 7.33
C PHE A 89 3.37 -1.07 7.65
N ASP A 90 3.36 -1.63 8.86
CA ASP A 90 4.11 -2.87 9.12
C ASP A 90 3.43 -4.08 8.47
N LYS A 91 4.13 -5.22 8.48
CA LYS A 91 3.64 -6.49 7.92
C LYS A 91 2.35 -7.01 8.55
N ASN A 92 1.94 -6.48 9.71
CA ASN A 92 0.71 -6.83 10.41
C ASN A 92 -0.42 -5.81 10.17
N GLY A 93 -0.19 -4.77 9.35
CA GLY A 93 -1.17 -3.74 9.03
C GLY A 93 -1.26 -2.59 10.04
N LYS A 94 -0.32 -2.49 10.99
CA LYS A 94 -0.23 -1.33 11.86
C LYS A 94 0.29 -0.14 11.06
N VAL A 95 -0.40 0.99 11.14
CA VAL A 95 0.08 2.26 10.58
C VAL A 95 1.28 2.74 11.39
N ILE A 96 2.41 2.90 10.71
CA ILE A 96 3.65 3.45 11.25
C ILE A 96 3.68 4.95 11.03
N GLU A 97 3.40 5.39 9.79
CA GLU A 97 3.44 6.79 9.38
C GLU A 97 2.36 7.12 8.33
N ARG A 98 2.02 8.41 8.23
CA ARG A 98 1.20 8.98 7.15
C ARG A 98 1.78 10.31 6.68
N HIS A 99 1.83 10.47 5.37
CA HIS A 99 2.32 11.67 4.70
C HIS A 99 1.24 12.20 3.75
N GLU A 100 0.70 13.39 4.02
CA GLU A 100 -0.33 14.01 3.17
C GLU A 100 0.28 14.34 1.80
N THR A 101 -0.42 13.95 0.73
CA THR A 101 0.00 14.28 -0.64
C THR A 101 -0.60 15.62 -1.07
N PRO A 102 0.08 16.42 -1.90
CA PRO A 102 -0.48 17.67 -2.42
C PRO A 102 -1.61 17.47 -3.45
N CYS A 103 -1.84 16.23 -3.91
CA CYS A 103 -2.95 15.88 -4.80
C CYS A 103 -4.19 15.41 -4.02
N GLU A 104 -5.36 15.56 -4.63
CA GLU A 104 -6.64 15.15 -4.03
C GLU A 104 -6.72 13.63 -3.79
N ARG A 105 -6.24 12.84 -4.77
CA ARG A 105 -6.44 11.40 -4.74
C ARG A 105 -5.26 10.64 -5.35
N PRO A 106 -4.25 10.25 -4.53
CA PRO A 106 -3.16 9.42 -5.00
C PRO A 106 -3.68 8.04 -5.39
N THR A 107 -3.08 7.44 -6.41
CA THR A 107 -3.58 6.23 -7.05
C THR A 107 -2.60 5.08 -7.05
N ASN A 108 -1.31 5.37 -7.18
CA ASN A 108 -0.22 4.41 -7.18
C ASN A 108 1.04 5.08 -6.62
N CYS A 109 1.96 4.30 -6.07
CA CYS A 109 3.28 4.76 -5.66
C CYS A 109 4.35 3.71 -5.93
N THR A 110 5.58 4.16 -6.17
CA THR A 110 6.76 3.29 -6.21
C THR A 110 8.00 4.02 -5.73
N ILE A 111 8.96 3.30 -5.16
CA ILE A 111 10.24 3.86 -4.73
C ILE A 111 11.35 3.50 -5.72
N ILE A 112 12.15 4.48 -6.12
CA ILE A 112 13.33 4.31 -6.98
C ILE A 112 14.38 5.33 -6.53
N ASP A 113 15.63 4.91 -6.33
CA ASP A 113 16.77 5.80 -6.01
C ASP A 113 16.46 6.83 -4.91
N LYS A 114 16.00 6.36 -3.74
CA LYS A 114 15.62 7.19 -2.58
C LYS A 114 14.52 8.22 -2.85
N LYS A 115 13.73 7.99 -3.89
CA LYS A 115 12.56 8.82 -4.22
C LYS A 115 11.32 7.98 -4.26
N ILE A 116 10.24 8.51 -3.70
CA ILE A 116 8.90 7.97 -3.88
C ILE A 116 8.20 8.75 -4.99
N TYR A 117 7.75 8.03 -6.01
CA TYR A 117 6.92 8.53 -7.09
C TYR A 117 5.47 8.22 -6.80
N VAL A 118 4.58 9.18 -7.01
CA VAL A 118 3.14 9.03 -6.72
C VAL A 118 2.33 9.52 -7.92
N THR A 119 1.41 8.71 -8.40
CA THR A 119 0.42 9.13 -9.42
C THR A 119 -0.88 9.55 -8.76
N SER A 120 -1.66 10.43 -9.39
CA SER A 120 -2.97 10.84 -8.90
C SER A 120 -4.07 10.74 -9.95
N ILE A 121 -5.33 10.77 -9.50
CA ILE A 121 -6.50 10.76 -10.40
C ILE A 121 -6.56 12.01 -11.28
N GLU A 122 -5.94 13.09 -10.83
CA GLU A 122 -5.86 14.36 -11.56
C GLU A 122 -4.83 14.32 -12.72
N GLY A 123 -4.06 13.23 -12.84
CA GLY A 123 -3.04 13.09 -13.88
C GLY A 123 -1.66 13.63 -13.48
N HIS A 124 -1.41 13.81 -12.19
CA HIS A 124 -0.08 14.19 -11.69
C HIS A 124 0.87 12.99 -11.62
N LEU A 125 2.17 13.25 -11.82
CA LEU A 125 3.27 12.44 -11.33
C LEU A 125 4.06 13.28 -10.33
N LEU A 126 3.90 12.97 -9.04
CA LEU A 126 4.55 13.65 -7.93
C LEU A 126 5.79 12.87 -7.50
N VAL A 127 6.73 13.57 -6.88
CA VAL A 127 7.97 12.98 -6.35
C VAL A 127 8.37 13.62 -5.03
N ALA A 128 8.88 12.82 -4.11
CA ALA A 128 9.51 13.26 -2.87
C ALA A 128 10.72 12.37 -2.54
N GLU A 129 11.65 12.89 -1.74
CA GLU A 129 12.75 12.10 -1.19
C GLU A 129 12.24 11.16 -0.07
N THR A 130 12.88 10.02 0.09
CA THR A 130 12.60 9.05 1.15
C THR A 130 13.87 8.32 1.58
N ASP A 131 13.95 7.98 2.87
CA ASP A 131 15.04 7.14 3.40
C ASP A 131 14.79 5.64 3.18
N LEU A 132 13.60 5.27 2.69
CA LEU A 132 13.26 3.88 2.40
C LEU A 132 13.89 3.42 1.08
N GLU A 133 14.30 2.17 1.05
CA GLU A 133 14.83 1.50 -0.14
C GLU A 133 13.79 0.53 -0.70
N ALA A 134 13.50 0.61 -1.99
CA ALA A 134 12.55 -0.30 -2.62
C ALA A 134 13.04 -1.75 -2.56
N TYR A 135 12.12 -2.67 -2.29
CA TYR A 135 12.39 -4.10 -2.40
C TYR A 135 11.99 -4.58 -3.79
N PHE A 136 12.95 -4.61 -4.73
CA PHE A 136 12.69 -5.07 -6.08
C PHE A 136 12.57 -6.61 -6.13
N LEU A 137 11.40 -7.09 -6.53
CA LEU A 137 11.17 -8.52 -6.75
C LEU A 137 11.68 -8.99 -8.14
N TYR A 138 11.86 -8.07 -9.12
CA TYR A 138 12.28 -8.41 -10.48
C TYR A 138 12.74 -7.21 -11.34
N PRO A 139 13.69 -7.39 -12.29
CA PRO A 139 14.68 -8.45 -12.32
C PRO A 139 15.83 -8.14 -11.36
N ASN A 140 16.33 -9.16 -10.68
CA ASN A 140 17.60 -9.09 -9.94
C ASN A 140 18.76 -9.51 -10.84
#